data_AF-A0A5C8LBK7-F1
#
_entry.id   AF-A0A5C8LBK7-F1
#
_cell.length_a   1.000
_cell.length_b   1.000
_cell.length_c   1.000
_cell.angle_alpha   90.00
_cell.angle_beta   90.00
_cell.angle_gamma   90.00
#
_symmetry.space_group_name_H-M   'P 1'
#
loop_
_entity.id
_entity.type
_entity.pdbx_description
1 polymer ?
#
loop_
_entity_poly.entity_id
_entity_poly.type
_entity_poly.pdbx_seq_one_letter_code
_entity_poly.pdbx_strand_id
1 'polypeptide(L)'
;MNLKKLLFCLLFILSGSIMAQEQAPENQKTSTTVVSKFAFKTGNLEELKNIDYDLLRAAFEGNAADARISVKISFEGEAPEVADGQLTQFVIEMKGRSGNLEKIIHKLDTRLKKLVAEME
;
A
#
# COMPACT_ATOMS: atom_id res chain seq x y z
N MET A 1 2.07 -12.46 57.53
CA MET A 1 2.89 -12.65 56.30
C MET A 1 2.78 -11.38 55.47
N ASN A 2 3.81 -10.53 55.51
CA ASN A 2 3.72 -9.16 55.04
C ASN A 2 3.98 -9.09 53.52
N LEU A 3 2.90 -9.10 52.74
CA LEU A 3 2.82 -9.04 51.28
C LEU A 3 3.57 -7.86 50.62
N LYS A 4 4.07 -6.91 51.42
CA LYS A 4 4.78 -5.71 50.96
C LYS A 4 6.23 -5.96 50.53
N LYS A 5 6.82 -7.12 50.85
CA LYS A 5 8.23 -7.43 50.50
C LYS A 5 8.39 -8.25 49.22
N LEU A 6 7.32 -8.80 48.65
CA LEU A 6 7.41 -9.59 47.41
C LEU A 6 7.40 -8.72 46.15
N LEU A 7 6.93 -7.47 46.24
CA LEU A 7 6.75 -6.59 45.07
C LEU A 7 8.06 -5.95 44.57
N PHE A 8 9.14 -5.98 45.37
CA PHE A 8 10.40 -5.33 45.00
C PHE A 8 11.38 -6.25 44.26
N CYS A 9 11.15 -7.57 44.23
CA CYS A 9 12.02 -8.50 43.50
C CYS A 9 11.68 -8.66 42.01
N LEU A 10 10.50 -8.21 41.57
CA LEU A 10 10.09 -8.38 40.16
C LEU A 10 10.49 -7.22 39.24
N LEU A 11 10.92 -6.08 39.80
CA LEU A 11 11.19 -4.87 39.02
C LEU A 11 12.61 -4.78 38.43
N PHE A 12 13.48 -5.76 38.68
CA PHE A 12 14.89 -5.73 38.24
C PHE A 12 15.20 -6.56 36.98
N ILE A 13 14.20 -7.24 36.38
CA ILE A 13 14.42 -8.13 35.23
C ILE A 13 14.14 -7.42 33.87
N LEU A 14 13.68 -6.16 33.89
CA LEU A 14 13.24 -5.45 32.67
C LEU A 14 14.24 -4.45 32.09
N SER A 15 15.45 -4.34 32.63
CA SER A 15 16.45 -3.37 32.17
C SER A 15 17.69 -4.08 31.61
N GLY A 16 17.57 -4.65 30.41
CA GLY A 16 18.69 -5.42 29.84
C GLY A 16 18.50 -5.91 28.42
N SER A 17 17.91 -5.12 27.54
CA SER A 17 18.05 -5.32 26.08
C SER A 17 18.46 -4.00 25.44
N ILE A 18 19.58 -3.44 25.92
CA ILE A 18 20.39 -2.55 25.09
C ILE A 18 20.88 -3.42 23.95
N MET A 19 20.35 -3.17 22.76
CA MET A 19 20.84 -3.79 21.54
C MET A 19 22.31 -3.40 21.39
N ALA A 20 23.20 -4.34 21.65
CA ALA A 20 24.51 -4.37 21.05
C ALA A 20 24.31 -4.60 19.56
N GLN A 21 24.11 -3.53 18.81
CA GLN A 21 24.33 -3.54 17.37
C GLN A 21 25.53 -2.66 17.10
N GLU A 22 26.65 -3.34 16.93
CA GLU A 22 27.93 -2.82 16.46
C GLU A 22 27.75 -1.74 15.40
N GLN A 23 28.43 -0.62 15.62
CA GLN A 23 28.69 0.37 14.59
C GLN A 23 29.58 -0.27 13.52
N ALA A 24 28.97 -0.70 12.41
CA ALA A 24 29.69 -0.92 11.16
C ALA A 24 29.50 0.32 10.26
N PRO A 25 30.58 0.85 9.64
CA PRO A 25 30.53 2.08 8.88
C PRO A 25 30.07 1.78 7.46
N GLU A 26 28.96 2.37 7.01
CA GLU A 26 28.76 2.47 5.57
C GLU A 26 27.92 3.68 5.22
N ASN A 27 28.33 4.33 4.14
CA ASN A 27 27.72 5.46 3.46
C ASN A 27 26.28 5.16 3.01
N GLN A 28 25.35 4.98 3.94
CA GLN A 28 23.94 4.98 3.61
C GLN A 28 23.46 6.42 3.66
N LYS A 29 23.61 7.10 2.51
CA LYS A 29 22.59 8.04 2.07
C LYS A 29 21.26 7.30 2.14
N THR A 30 20.59 7.37 3.28
CA THR A 30 19.16 7.15 3.40
C THR A 30 18.50 8.25 2.60
N SER A 31 18.51 8.10 1.27
CA SER A 31 17.43 8.59 0.43
C SER A 31 16.21 7.79 0.85
N THR A 32 15.63 8.18 1.99
CA THR A 32 14.28 7.86 2.41
C THR A 32 13.41 8.40 1.28
N THR A 33 13.23 7.59 0.24
CA THR A 33 12.41 8.00 -0.87
C THR A 33 11.01 7.87 -0.32
N VAL A 34 10.45 8.98 0.17
CA VAL A 34 9.07 9.06 0.62
C VAL A 34 8.23 8.60 -0.57
N VAL A 35 7.71 7.38 -0.50
CA VAL A 35 6.82 6.83 -1.51
C VAL A 35 5.42 7.21 -1.09
N SER A 36 4.80 8.16 -1.80
CA SER A 36 3.38 8.44 -1.59
C SER A 36 2.54 7.31 -2.17
N LYS A 37 1.52 6.85 -1.44
CA LYS A 37 0.76 5.65 -1.79
C LYS A 37 -0.73 5.96 -1.82
N PHE A 38 -1.39 5.55 -2.89
CA PHE A 38 -2.84 5.48 -3.00
C PHE A 38 -3.26 4.01 -3.08
N ALA A 39 -4.20 3.60 -2.23
CA ALA A 39 -4.73 2.25 -2.22
C ALA A 39 -6.26 2.29 -2.19
N PHE A 40 -6.90 1.65 -3.16
CA PHE A 40 -8.34 1.52 -3.26
C PHE A 40 -8.71 0.03 -3.24
N LYS A 41 -9.64 -0.36 -2.39
CA LYS A 41 -10.14 -1.74 -2.28
C LYS A 41 -11.65 -1.72 -2.42
N THR A 42 -12.20 -2.56 -3.30
CA THR A 42 -13.65 -2.71 -3.49
C THR A 42 -14.02 -4.17 -3.78
N GLY A 43 -15.25 -4.56 -3.47
CA GLY A 43 -15.85 -5.81 -3.96
C GLY A 43 -16.95 -5.58 -5.00
N ASN A 44 -17.14 -4.33 -5.43
CA ASN A 44 -18.17 -3.94 -6.38
C ASN A 44 -17.55 -3.62 -7.75
N LEU A 45 -17.96 -4.37 -8.77
CA LEU A 45 -17.47 -4.23 -10.13
C LEU A 45 -17.90 -2.90 -10.77
N GLU A 46 -19.03 -2.32 -10.36
CA GLU A 46 -19.45 -0.99 -10.81
C GLU A 46 -18.53 0.13 -10.29
N GLU A 47 -17.97 -0.02 -9.09
CA GLU A 47 -17.00 0.93 -8.56
C GLU A 47 -15.67 0.89 -9.34
N LEU A 48 -15.29 -0.29 -9.85
CA LEU A 48 -14.12 -0.43 -10.72
C LEU A 48 -14.34 0.17 -12.12
N LYS A 49 -15.58 0.17 -12.62
CA LYS A 49 -15.96 0.82 -13.88
C LYS A 49 -15.91 2.34 -13.78
N ASN A 50 -16.27 2.86 -12.61
CA ASN A 50 -16.47 4.29 -12.36
C ASN A 50 -15.45 4.85 -11.37
N ILE A 51 -14.18 4.46 -11.49
CA ILE A 51 -13.14 4.97 -10.60
C ILE A 51 -13.01 6.48 -10.76
N ASP A 52 -13.14 7.17 -9.65
CA ASP A 52 -12.87 8.59 -9.55
C ASP A 52 -11.35 8.83 -9.56
N TYR A 53 -10.84 9.15 -10.75
CA TYR A 53 -9.43 9.49 -10.94
C TYR A 53 -9.07 10.87 -10.39
N ASP A 54 -10.05 11.75 -10.11
CA ASP A 54 -9.78 13.04 -9.49
C ASP A 54 -9.39 12.87 -8.01
N LEU A 55 -9.98 11.91 -7.30
CA LEU A 55 -9.49 11.50 -5.98
C LEU A 55 -8.04 11.02 -6.02
N LEU A 56 -7.68 10.28 -7.08
CA LEU A 56 -6.32 9.80 -7.26
C LEU A 56 -5.35 10.95 -7.59
N ARG A 57 -5.79 11.95 -8.36
CA ARG A 57 -5.01 13.18 -8.61
C ARG A 57 -4.80 13.97 -7.32
N ALA A 58 -5.87 14.20 -6.56
CA ALA A 58 -5.82 14.91 -5.29
C ALA A 58 -4.87 14.23 -4.29
N ALA A 59 -4.83 12.89 -4.26
CA ALA A 59 -3.94 12.15 -3.38
C ALA A 59 -2.44 12.37 -3.65
N PHE A 60 -2.08 12.83 -4.86
CA PHE A 60 -0.70 13.13 -5.23
C PHE A 60 -0.47 14.61 -5.53
N GLU A 61 -1.47 15.46 -5.31
CA GLU A 61 -1.35 16.90 -5.44
C GLU A 61 -0.31 17.43 -4.45
N GLY A 62 0.54 18.36 -4.90
CA GLY A 62 1.64 18.89 -4.08
C GLY A 62 2.89 18.01 -4.01
N ASN A 63 2.89 16.80 -4.59
CA ASN A 63 4.12 16.03 -4.73
C ASN A 63 5.08 16.68 -5.73
N ALA A 64 6.38 16.61 -5.44
CA ALA A 64 7.41 16.94 -6.43
C ALA A 64 7.35 15.98 -7.62
N ALA A 65 7.64 16.46 -8.82
CA ALA A 65 7.51 15.65 -10.05
C ALA A 65 8.39 14.37 -10.05
N ASP A 66 9.50 14.38 -9.32
CA ASP A 66 10.41 13.24 -9.15
C ASP A 66 10.04 12.32 -7.98
N ALA A 67 9.09 12.73 -7.13
CA ALA A 67 8.62 11.93 -6.00
C ALA A 67 8.10 10.58 -6.48
N ARG A 68 8.50 9.51 -5.79
CA ARG A 68 8.02 8.15 -6.09
C ARG A 68 6.58 8.01 -5.59
N ILE A 69 5.72 7.46 -6.44
CA ILE A 69 4.33 7.19 -6.13
C ILE A 69 3.98 5.72 -6.42
N SER A 70 3.00 5.20 -5.69
CA SER A 70 2.43 3.87 -5.90
C SER A 70 0.91 3.93 -5.84
N VAL A 71 0.25 3.40 -6.85
CA VAL A 71 -1.19 3.25 -6.92
C VAL A 71 -1.52 1.77 -6.85
N LYS A 72 -2.36 1.37 -5.92
CA LYS A 72 -2.84 -0.01 -5.77
C LYS A 72 -4.36 -0.04 -5.84
N ILE A 73 -4.89 -0.92 -6.66
CA ILE A 73 -6.32 -1.23 -6.72
C ILE A 73 -6.47 -2.71 -6.43
N SER A 74 -7.33 -3.03 -5.47
CA SER A 74 -7.63 -4.39 -5.04
C SER A 74 -9.11 -4.65 -5.21
N PHE A 75 -9.43 -5.76 -5.86
CA PHE A 75 -10.78 -6.29 -5.94
C PHE A 75 -10.87 -7.57 -5.14
N GLU A 76 -11.91 -7.68 -4.32
CA GLU A 76 -12.25 -8.90 -3.58
C GLU A 76 -13.77 -8.98 -3.46
N GLY A 77 -14.40 -9.85 -4.24
CA GLY A 77 -15.84 -9.97 -4.33
C GLY A 77 -16.28 -11.10 -5.24
N GLU A 78 -17.57 -11.43 -5.22
CA GLU A 78 -18.16 -12.38 -6.16
C GLU A 78 -18.30 -11.69 -7.53
N ALA A 79 -17.29 -11.89 -8.38
CA ALA A 79 -17.38 -11.53 -9.79
C ALA A 79 -18.32 -12.49 -10.54
N PRO A 80 -18.90 -12.06 -11.68
CA PRO A 80 -19.55 -12.99 -12.60
C PRO A 80 -18.59 -14.09 -13.05
N GLU A 81 -19.15 -15.25 -13.40
CA GLU A 81 -18.40 -16.37 -13.98
C GLU A 81 -17.76 -15.90 -15.30
N VAL A 82 -16.42 -15.90 -15.36
CA VAL A 82 -15.66 -15.60 -16.58
C VAL A 82 -15.40 -16.89 -17.37
N ALA A 83 -15.08 -16.77 -18.65
CA ALA A 83 -14.92 -17.92 -19.56
C ALA A 83 -13.89 -18.99 -19.08
N ASP A 84 -13.02 -18.65 -18.13
CA ASP A 84 -11.97 -19.53 -17.56
C ASP A 84 -12.12 -19.76 -16.03
N GLY A 85 -13.27 -19.40 -15.42
CA GLY A 85 -13.56 -19.61 -13.98
C GLY A 85 -14.20 -18.40 -13.28
N GLN A 86 -14.18 -18.34 -11.94
CA GLN A 86 -14.57 -17.12 -11.20
C GLN A 86 -13.32 -16.31 -10.82
N LEU A 87 -13.24 -15.06 -11.27
CA LEU A 87 -12.21 -14.11 -10.84
C LEU A 87 -12.64 -13.44 -9.53
N THR A 88 -12.48 -14.14 -8.40
CA THR A 88 -12.94 -13.66 -7.08
C THR A 88 -12.04 -12.58 -6.46
N GLN A 89 -10.80 -12.45 -6.94
CA GLN A 89 -9.84 -11.48 -6.43
C GLN A 89 -8.82 -11.05 -7.49
N PHE A 90 -8.46 -9.77 -7.50
CA PHE A 90 -7.30 -9.30 -8.23
C PHE A 90 -6.65 -8.10 -7.56
N VAL A 91 -5.36 -7.88 -7.85
CA VAL A 91 -4.63 -6.69 -7.39
C VAL A 91 -3.82 -6.11 -8.55
N ILE A 92 -4.05 -4.83 -8.84
CA ILE A 92 -3.25 -4.05 -9.79
C ILE A 92 -2.43 -3.05 -8.99
N GLU A 93 -1.12 -3.13 -9.08
CA GLU A 93 -0.21 -2.16 -8.49
C GLU A 93 0.63 -1.49 -9.60
N MET A 94 0.62 -0.15 -9.63
CA MET A 94 1.43 0.65 -10.54
C MET A 94 2.34 1.58 -9.73
N LYS A 95 3.63 1.58 -10.06
CA LYS A 95 4.64 2.41 -9.42
C LYS A 95 5.27 3.34 -10.45
N GLY A 96 5.61 4.55 -10.04
CA GLY A 96 6.27 5.51 -10.90
C GLY A 96 6.64 6.79 -10.19
N ARG A 97 6.72 7.88 -10.96
CA ARG A 97 6.98 9.23 -10.45
C ARG A 97 5.72 10.07 -10.57
N SER A 98 5.52 11.03 -9.66
CA SER A 98 4.36 11.94 -9.67
C SER A 98 4.24 12.72 -10.98
N GLY A 99 5.35 13.14 -11.60
CA GLY A 99 5.33 13.80 -12.92
C GLY A 99 4.82 12.92 -14.07
N ASN A 100 4.65 11.61 -13.85
CA ASN A 100 4.06 10.68 -14.81
C ASN A 100 2.67 10.20 -14.37
N LEU A 101 2.00 10.93 -13.47
CA LEU A 101 0.72 10.50 -12.88
C LEU A 101 -0.36 10.23 -13.95
N GLU A 102 -0.53 11.12 -14.92
CA GLU A 102 -1.53 10.91 -16.00
C GLU A 102 -1.22 9.66 -16.83
N LYS A 103 0.05 9.33 -17.05
CA LYS A 103 0.45 8.09 -17.74
C LYS A 103 0.13 6.85 -16.90
N ILE A 104 0.23 6.96 -15.57
CA ILE A 104 -0.15 5.89 -14.64
C ILE A 104 -1.67 5.72 -14.64
N ILE A 105 -2.43 6.82 -14.53
CA ILE A 105 -3.89 6.83 -14.61
C ILE A 105 -4.36 6.18 -15.90
N HIS A 106 -3.84 6.61 -17.05
CA HIS A 106 -4.26 6.07 -18.34
C HIS A 106 -3.97 4.56 -18.48
N LYS A 107 -2.81 4.10 -18.00
CA LYS A 107 -2.49 2.67 -17.99
C LYS A 107 -3.40 1.89 -17.05
N LEU A 108 -3.74 2.46 -15.91
CA LEU A 108 -4.61 1.85 -14.91
C LEU A 108 -6.02 1.69 -15.45
N ASP A 109 -6.59 2.76 -16.01
CA ASP A 109 -7.89 2.78 -16.69
C ASP A 109 -7.96 1.72 -17.79
N THR A 110 -6.96 1.69 -18.68
CA THR A 110 -6.91 0.69 -19.77
C THR A 110 -6.91 -0.74 -19.23
N ARG A 111 -6.13 -1.02 -18.17
CA ARG A 111 -6.06 -2.37 -17.58
C ARG A 111 -7.35 -2.75 -16.87
N LEU A 112 -7.95 -1.83 -16.13
CA LEU A 112 -9.20 -2.07 -15.43
C LEU A 112 -10.34 -2.32 -16.42
N LYS A 113 -10.47 -1.49 -17.47
CA LYS A 113 -11.47 -1.70 -18.51
C LYS A 113 -11.31 -3.05 -19.20
N LYS A 114 -10.07 -3.46 -19.47
CA LYS A 114 -9.81 -4.79 -20.04
C LYS A 114 -10.27 -5.90 -19.08
N LEU A 115 -9.85 -5.84 -17.82
CA LEU A 115 -10.22 -6.83 -16.81
C LEU A 115 -11.73 -6.91 -16.61
N VAL A 116 -12.38 -5.76 -16.48
CA VAL A 116 -13.84 -5.67 -16.35
C VAL A 116 -14.54 -6.25 -17.58
N ALA A 117 -14.07 -5.98 -18.79
CA ALA A 117 -14.64 -6.55 -20.01
C ALA A 117 -14.41 -8.07 -20.12
N GLU A 118 -13.37 -8.62 -19.49
CA GLU A 118 -13.16 -10.06 -19.36
C GLU A 118 -14.07 -10.69 -18.29
N MET A 119 -14.72 -9.86 -17.45
CA MET A 119 -15.61 -10.26 -16.35
C MET A 119 -17.11 -10.11 -16.66
N GLU A 120 -17.46 -9.58 -17.83
CA GLU A 120 -18.83 -9.46 -18.35
C GLU A 120 -19.13 -10.55 -19.39
#